data_AF-A0A0L7FH42-F1
#
_entry.id   AF-A0A0L7FH42-F1
#
_cell.length_a   1.000
_cell.length_b   1.000
_cell.length_c   1.000
_cell.angle_alpha   90.00
_cell.angle_beta   90.00
_cell.angle_gamma   90.00
#
_symmetry.space_group_name_H-M   'P 1'
#
loop_
_entity.id
_entity.type
_entity.pdbx_description
1 polymer ?
#
loop_
_entity_poly.entity_id
_entity_poly.type
_entity_poly.pdbx_seq_one_letter_code
_entity_poly.pdbx_strand_id
1 'polypeptide(L)' 'MSGYRLNKHKSRGAKIYWKCSTHLKQGCRAVIHTLEDMTVIKCNNVHNH' A
#
# COMPACT_ATOMS: atom_id res chain seq x y z
N MET A 1 -8.70 11.71 -13.14
CA MET A 1 -8.55 11.14 -11.77
C MET A 1 -7.43 10.12 -11.81
N SER A 2 -6.23 10.51 -11.43
CA SER A 2 -5.06 9.62 -11.32
C SER A 2 -5.30 8.66 -10.16
N GLY A 3 -5.95 7.52 -10.44
CA GLY A 3 -6.20 6.47 -9.46
C GLY A 3 -4.91 5.73 -9.18
N TYR A 4 -4.24 6.06 -8.07
CA TYR A 4 -3.07 5.31 -7.63
C TYR A 4 -3.49 3.90 -7.22
N ARG A 5 -2.92 2.89 -7.89
CA ARG A 5 -3.24 1.48 -7.62
C ARG A 5 -2.29 0.94 -6.55
N LEU A 6 -2.87 0.40 -5.48
CA LEU A 6 -2.14 -0.33 -4.45
C LEU A 6 -2.34 -1.83 -4.66
N ASN A 7 -1.25 -2.59 -4.60
CA ASN A 7 -1.26 -4.05 -4.69
C ASN A 7 -0.96 -4.65 -3.31
N LYS A 8 -1.65 -5.75 -2.99
CA LYS A 8 -1.38 -6.55 -1.79
C LYS A 8 0.02 -7.15 -1.94
N HIS A 9 0.91 -6.74 -1.04
CA HIS A 9 2.30 -7.19 -1.04
C HIS A 9 2.47 -8.45 -0.18
N LYS A 10 1.96 -8.44 1.05
CA LYS A 10 1.97 -9.61 1.95
C LYS A 10 0.95 -9.47 3.07
N SER A 11 0.55 -10.59 3.66
CA SER A 11 -0.18 -10.62 4.93
C SER A 11 0.70 -11.26 6.01
N ARG A 12 0.63 -10.75 7.24
CA ARG A 12 1.30 -11.30 8.43
C ARG A 12 0.31 -11.28 9.59
N GLY A 13 -0.22 -12.44 9.96
CA GLY A 13 -1.35 -12.53 10.88
C GLY A 13 -2.52 -11.68 10.36
N ALA A 14 -3.10 -10.86 11.24
CA ALA A 14 -4.18 -9.93 10.89
C ALA A 14 -3.72 -8.72 10.04
N LYS A 15 -2.41 -8.45 9.90
CA LYS A 15 -1.92 -7.26 9.18
C LYS A 15 -1.70 -7.55 7.70
N ILE A 16 -2.35 -6.78 6.83
CA ILE A 16 -2.17 -6.81 5.38
C ILE A 16 -1.35 -5.60 4.96
N TYR A 17 -0.29 -5.85 4.20
CA TYR A 17 0.63 -4.83 3.68
C TYR A 17 0.33 -4.59 2.21
N TRP A 18 0.04 -3.35 1.87
CA TRP A 18 -0.23 -2.86 0.53
C TRP A 18 0.86 -1.87 0.12
N LYS A 19 1.28 -1.95 -1.14
CA LYS A 19 2.26 -1.03 -1.74
C LYS A 19 1.75 -0.52 -3.06
N CYS A 20 2.19 0.66 -3.47
CA CYS A 20 1.88 1.17 -4.80
C CYS A 20 2.35 0.21 -5.89
N SER A 21 1.58 0.06 -6.96
CA SER A 21 1.92 -0.79 -8.11
C SER A 21 3.23 -0.37 -8.78
N THR A 22 3.57 0.93 -8.72
CA THR A 22 4.82 1.47 -9.23
C THR A 22 5.97 1.36 -8.23
N HIS A 23 5.78 0.75 -7.05
CA HIS A 23 6.85 0.53 -6.07
C HIS A 23 8.07 -0.15 -6.70
N LEU A 24 7.84 -1.18 -7.52
CA LEU A 24 8.92 -1.92 -8.20
C LEU A 24 9.48 -1.18 -9.42
N LYS A 25 8.66 -0.40 -10.13
CA LYS A 25 9.04 0.27 -11.39
C LYS A 25 9.71 1.63 -11.18
N GLN A 26 9.24 2.38 -10.19
CA GLN A 26 9.60 3.79 -9.94
C GLN A 26 10.05 4.04 -8.50
N GLY A 27 10.21 2.98 -7.69
CA GLY A 27 10.61 3.14 -6.29
C GLY A 27 9.57 3.86 -5.44
N CYS A 28 8.28 3.76 -5.81
CA CYS A 28 7.22 4.48 -5.11
C CYS A 28 7.17 4.12 -3.62
N ARG A 29 7.16 5.14 -2.75
CA ARG A 29 7.15 4.96 -1.28
C ARG A 29 5.75 4.88 -0.67
N ALA A 30 4.70 5.03 -1.48
CA ALA A 30 3.33 4.92 -0.99
C ALA A 30 3.01 3.48 -0.53
N VAL A 31 2.54 3.38 0.72
CA VAL A 31 2.20 2.12 1.40
C VAL A 31 0.96 2.29 2.25
N ILE A 32 0.14 1.25 2.33
CA ILE A 32 -0.99 1.17 3.27
C ILE A 32 -0.89 -0.14 4.02
N HIS A 33 -1.07 -0.13 5.32
CA HIS A 33 -1.27 -1.36 6.09
C HIS A 33 -2.69 -1.36 6.63
N THR A 34 -3.40 -2.44 6.37
CA THR A 34 -4.73 -2.68 6.91
C THR A 34 -4.71 -3.87 7.85
N LEU A 35 -5.74 -4.00 8.66
CA LEU A 35 -6.10 -5.26 9.30
C LEU A 35 -7.01 -6.09 8.38
N GLU A 36 -7.36 -7.29 8.81
CA GLU A 36 -8.25 -8.21 8.10
C GLU A 36 -9.68 -7.66 7.97
N ASP A 37 -10.12 -6.87 8.96
CA ASP A 37 -11.39 -6.12 8.98
C ASP A 37 -11.34 -4.82 8.12
N MET A 38 -10.30 -4.65 7.30
CA MET A 38 -10.02 -3.45 6.51
C MET A 38 -9.68 -2.18 7.31
N THR A 39 -9.52 -2.26 8.63
CA THR A 39 -9.10 -1.10 9.44
C THR A 39 -7.71 -0.64 9.01
N VAL A 40 -7.57 0.63 8.62
CA VAL A 40 -6.28 1.21 8.21
C VAL A 40 -5.45 1.53 9.45
N ILE A 41 -4.33 0.83 9.63
CA ILE A 41 -3.41 1.03 10.77
C ILE A 41 -2.18 1.85 10.38
N LYS A 42 -1.91 2.00 9.08
CA LYS A 42 -0.85 2.87 8.55
C LYS A 42 -1.22 3.30 7.14
N CYS A 43 -1.15 4.59 6.85
CA CYS A 43 -1.24 5.12 5.50
C CYS A 43 -0.07 6.07 5.26
N ASN A 44 0.73 5.77 4.24
CA ASN A 44 1.69 6.69 3.68
C ASN A 44 1.31 6.87 2.21
N ASN A 45 0.61 7.96 1.90
CA ASN A 45 0.08 8.22 0.56
C ASN A 45 0.97 9.17 -0.25
N VAL A 46 2.29 9.13 -0.01
CA VAL A 46 3.26 9.97 -0.72
C VAL A 46 3.77 9.20 -1.94
N HIS A 47 3.32 9.64 -3.11
CA HIS A 47 3.75 9.14 -4.41
C HIS A 47 4.88 10.03 -4.94
N ASN A 48 6.06 9.45 -5.16
CA ASN A 48 7.25 10.13 -5.66
C ASN A 48 7.52 9.81 -7.14
N HIS A 49 6.47 9.75 -7.96
CA HIS A 49 6.53 9.37 -9.38
C HIS A 49 5.44 10.06 -10.21
#